data_AF-A0A1F4U7E5-F1
#
_entry.id   AF-A0A1F4U7E5-F1
#
_cell.length_a   1.000
_cell.length_b   1.000
_cell.length_c   1.000
_cell.angle_alpha   90.00
_cell.angle_beta   90.00
_cell.angle_gamma   90.00
#
_symmetry.space_group_name_H-M   'P 1'
#
loop_
_entity.id
_entity.type
_entity.pdbx_description
1 polymer ?
#
loop_
_entity_poly.entity_id
_entity_poly.type
_entity_poly.pdbx_seq_one_letter_code
_entity_poly.pdbx_strand_id
1 'polypeptide(L)'
;MIFAKTEIGNIYSSLRVRNIVLCGVLFFLVFKTLLGFVSAKILLPAYIILTAAFLLNFLAYVLLKSKKILFIFSYLQFVLDLVVIVLALYFSGGIENTWGFLMAVTIAISGLYFSFATAIFIAIMAIIAFGGMVWLEYLQIIPHFNAYGLDIWKNTPYVVDYFSAMLVLYVGSAVVSASAGYNLKKRKEDADAYAEELKKKIKTIEEFNRELRSKYADIERLNQLFVGRELEMVKLKEEIKELKKGKN
;
A
#
# COMPACT_ATOMS: atom_id res chain seq x y z
N MET A 1 10.41 13.06 8.42
CA MET A 1 9.38 13.65 7.52
C MET A 1 8.94 12.69 6.39
N ILE A 2 9.82 11.80 5.91
CA ILE A 2 9.52 10.84 4.82
C ILE A 2 8.55 9.72 5.26
N PHE A 3 8.77 9.10 6.43
CA PHE A 3 7.85 8.09 7.01
C PHE A 3 6.40 8.57 7.17
N ALA A 4 6.22 9.84 7.52
CA ALA A 4 4.92 10.44 7.76
C ALA A 4 4.17 10.81 6.46
N LYS A 5 4.85 10.75 5.30
CA LYS A 5 4.30 10.95 3.95
C LYS A 5 3.84 9.59 3.36
N THR A 6 4.54 8.51 3.71
CA THR A 6 4.19 7.13 3.31
C THR A 6 2.92 6.60 3.96
N GLU A 7 2.66 6.87 5.26
CA GLU A 7 1.42 6.39 5.91
C GLU A 7 0.16 7.06 5.36
N ILE A 8 0.22 8.37 5.11
CA ILE A 8 -0.89 9.11 4.49
C ILE A 8 -1.12 8.62 3.05
N GLY A 9 -0.03 8.39 2.31
CA GLY A 9 -0.09 7.81 0.97
C GLY A 9 -0.78 6.45 0.96
N ASN A 10 -0.46 5.59 1.92
CA ASN A 10 -1.08 4.27 2.09
C ASN A 10 -2.59 4.36 2.40
N ILE A 11 -3.01 5.34 3.20
CA ILE A 11 -4.43 5.57 3.49
C ILE A 11 -5.16 6.00 2.20
N TYR A 12 -4.64 6.96 1.42
CA TYR A 12 -5.28 7.37 0.18
C TYR A 12 -5.26 6.28 -0.92
N SER A 13 -4.22 5.44 -0.99
CA SER A 13 -4.22 4.28 -1.89
C SER A 13 -5.24 3.23 -1.46
N SER A 14 -5.37 2.96 -0.16
CA SER A 14 -6.37 2.01 0.33
C SER A 14 -7.80 2.48 0.03
N LEU A 15 -8.09 3.78 0.19
CA LEU A 15 -9.38 4.38 -0.23
C LEU A 15 -9.66 4.15 -1.73
N ARG A 16 -8.65 4.32 -2.59
CA ARG A 16 -8.79 4.08 -4.04
C ARG A 16 -9.08 2.61 -4.36
N VAL A 17 -8.32 1.69 -3.78
CA VAL A 17 -8.51 0.25 -4.01
C VAL A 17 -9.87 -0.22 -3.48
N ARG A 18 -10.32 0.30 -2.33
CA ARG A 18 -11.66 0.01 -1.79
C ARG A 18 -12.78 0.46 -2.72
N ASN A 19 -12.66 1.63 -3.36
CA ASN A 19 -13.64 2.06 -4.36
C ASN A 19 -13.74 1.09 -5.54
N ILE A 20 -12.63 0.43 -5.93
CA ILE A 20 -12.66 -0.62 -6.97
C ILE A 20 -13.48 -1.82 -6.48
N VAL A 21 -13.34 -2.22 -5.22
CA VAL A 21 -14.14 -3.31 -4.63
C VAL A 21 -15.62 -2.94 -4.60
N LEU A 22 -15.96 -1.73 -4.13
CA LEU A 22 -17.34 -1.25 -4.11
C LEU A 22 -17.93 -1.14 -5.53
N CYS A 23 -17.14 -0.74 -6.53
CA CYS A 23 -17.55 -0.80 -7.94
C CYS A 23 -17.78 -2.25 -8.40
N GLY A 24 -16.96 -3.20 -7.94
CA GLY A 24 -17.16 -4.63 -8.18
C GLY A 24 -18.47 -5.15 -7.58
N VAL A 25 -18.81 -4.72 -6.36
CA VAL A 25 -20.09 -5.02 -5.71
C VAL A 25 -21.25 -4.40 -6.48
N LEU A 26 -21.14 -3.14 -6.90
CA LEU A 26 -22.15 -2.47 -7.73
C LEU A 26 -22.37 -3.23 -9.04
N PHE A 27 -21.27 -3.56 -9.74
CA PHE A 27 -21.29 -4.31 -10.99
C PHE A 27 -21.99 -5.66 -10.80
N PHE A 28 -21.67 -6.37 -9.71
CA PHE A 28 -22.32 -7.63 -9.36
C PHE A 28 -23.85 -7.48 -9.17
N LEU A 29 -24.29 -6.48 -8.40
CA LEU A 29 -25.71 -6.23 -8.16
C LEU A 29 -26.46 -5.86 -9.45
N VAL A 30 -25.85 -5.01 -10.28
CA VAL A 30 -26.41 -4.63 -11.59
C VAL A 30 -26.51 -5.83 -12.50
N PHE A 31 -25.45 -6.65 -12.58
CA PHE A 31 -25.42 -7.88 -13.37
C PHE A 31 -26.51 -8.86 -12.95
N LYS A 32 -26.73 -9.02 -11.64
CA LYS A 32 -27.82 -9.85 -11.09
C LYS A 32 -29.21 -9.35 -11.47
N THR A 33 -29.39 -8.04 -11.44
CA THR A 33 -30.65 -7.40 -11.83
C THR A 33 -30.90 -7.58 -13.33
N LEU A 34 -29.86 -7.38 -14.15
CA LEU A 34 -29.93 -7.48 -15.62
C LEU A 34 -30.30 -8.90 -16.08
N LEU A 35 -29.73 -9.93 -15.43
CA LEU A 35 -30.02 -11.33 -15.74
C LEU A 35 -31.33 -11.85 -15.13
N GLY A 36 -32.05 -11.03 -14.37
CA GLY A 36 -33.35 -11.39 -13.80
C GLY A 36 -33.29 -12.37 -12.64
N PHE A 37 -32.11 -12.63 -12.06
CA PHE A 37 -31.97 -13.49 -10.87
C PHE A 37 -32.68 -12.91 -9.65
N VAL A 38 -32.63 -11.58 -9.47
CA VAL A 38 -33.23 -10.89 -8.32
C VAL A 38 -33.91 -9.62 -8.80
N SER A 39 -35.10 -9.34 -8.26
CA SER A 39 -35.83 -8.11 -8.57
C SER A 39 -35.11 -6.86 -8.05
N ALA A 40 -35.08 -5.80 -8.86
CA ALA A 40 -34.50 -4.51 -8.49
C ALA A 40 -35.08 -3.93 -7.19
N LYS A 41 -36.34 -4.25 -6.87
CA LYS A 41 -37.00 -3.80 -5.62
C LYS A 41 -36.37 -4.41 -4.37
N ILE A 42 -35.96 -5.68 -4.45
CA ILE A 42 -35.32 -6.40 -3.33
C ILE A 42 -33.90 -5.87 -3.11
N LEU A 43 -33.21 -5.49 -4.19
CA LEU A 43 -31.84 -4.94 -4.13
C LEU A 43 -31.78 -3.43 -3.83
N LEU A 44 -32.93 -2.73 -3.81
CA LEU A 44 -32.98 -1.28 -3.56
C LEU A 44 -32.25 -0.87 -2.25
N PRO A 45 -32.41 -1.56 -1.11
CA PRO A 45 -31.67 -1.22 0.12
C PRO A 45 -30.15 -1.35 -0.08
N ALA A 46 -29.69 -2.37 -0.80
CA ALA A 46 -28.27 -2.58 -1.08
C ALA A 46 -27.70 -1.43 -1.93
N TYR A 47 -28.43 -0.96 -2.94
CA TYR A 47 -28.01 0.20 -3.75
C TYR A 47 -27.94 1.49 -2.94
N ILE A 48 -28.89 1.75 -2.05
CA ILE A 48 -28.89 2.94 -1.18
C ILE A 48 -27.66 2.92 -0.26
N ILE A 49 -27.41 1.79 0.39
CA ILE A 49 -26.29 1.61 1.31
C ILE A 49 -24.95 1.76 0.59
N LEU A 50 -24.83 1.19 -0.62
CA LEU A 50 -23.63 1.30 -1.43
C LEU A 50 -23.38 2.75 -1.87
N THR A 51 -24.43 3.46 -2.27
CA THR A 51 -24.35 4.89 -2.63
C THR A 51 -23.93 5.74 -1.43
N ALA A 52 -24.49 5.48 -0.25
CA ALA A 52 -24.09 6.13 0.99
C ALA A 52 -22.62 5.86 1.34
N ALA A 53 -22.15 4.62 1.16
CA ALA A 53 -20.74 4.25 1.36
C ALA A 53 -19.82 5.02 0.40
N PHE A 54 -20.18 5.14 -0.89
CA PHE A 54 -19.44 5.96 -1.86
C PHE A 54 -19.38 7.44 -1.46
N LEU A 55 -20.50 8.01 -1.00
CA LEU A 55 -20.55 9.40 -0.55
C LEU A 55 -19.69 9.64 0.69
N LEU A 56 -19.73 8.74 1.68
CA LEU A 56 -18.85 8.80 2.85
C LEU A 56 -17.38 8.70 2.46
N ASN A 57 -17.06 7.84 1.49
CA ASN A 57 -15.73 7.70 0.91
C ASN A 57 -15.24 8.99 0.23
N PHE A 58 -16.10 9.63 -0.56
CA PHE A 58 -15.81 10.90 -1.22
C PHE A 58 -15.62 12.03 -0.19
N LEU A 59 -16.50 12.12 0.80
CA LEU A 59 -16.42 13.13 1.85
C LEU A 59 -15.12 13.00 2.65
N ALA A 60 -14.71 11.78 2.98
CA ALA A 60 -13.45 11.51 3.67
C ALA A 60 -12.22 11.96 2.87
N TYR A 61 -12.26 11.76 1.55
CA TYR A 61 -11.18 12.19 0.64
C TYR A 61 -11.03 13.73 0.61
N VAL A 62 -12.14 14.47 0.70
CA VAL A 62 -12.16 15.94 0.57
C VAL A 62 -11.97 16.66 1.92
N LEU A 63 -12.62 16.19 2.99
CA LEU A 63 -12.68 16.92 4.27
C LEU A 63 -11.56 16.58 5.24
N LEU A 64 -11.04 15.34 5.22
CA LEU A 64 -10.14 14.89 6.28
C LEU A 64 -8.67 15.26 5.98
N LYS A 65 -8.20 16.36 6.59
CA LYS A 65 -6.79 16.78 6.53
C LYS A 65 -5.96 16.32 7.73
N SER A 66 -6.60 15.85 8.80
CA SER A 66 -5.93 15.39 10.04
C SER A 66 -5.59 13.90 9.99
N LYS A 67 -4.31 13.57 10.27
CA LYS A 67 -3.80 12.18 10.20
C LYS A 67 -4.50 11.23 11.17
N LYS A 68 -4.72 11.68 12.41
CA LYS A 68 -5.31 10.84 13.46
C LYS A 68 -6.77 10.48 13.14
N ILE A 69 -7.50 11.45 12.58
CA ILE A 69 -8.89 11.27 12.16
C ILE A 69 -8.96 10.37 10.93
N LEU A 70 -8.08 10.57 9.94
CA LEU A 70 -7.94 9.68 8.77
C LEU A 70 -7.70 8.22 9.17
N PHE A 71 -6.85 7.99 10.17
CA PHE A 71 -6.54 6.64 10.64
C PHE A 71 -7.76 5.98 11.27
N ILE A 72 -8.41 6.59 12.27
CA ILE A 72 -9.61 6.05 12.93
C ILE A 72 -10.74 5.82 11.91
N PHE A 73 -10.94 6.80 11.03
CA PHE A 73 -11.96 6.72 9.99
C PHE A 73 -11.72 5.55 9.04
N SER A 74 -10.47 5.23 8.71
CA SER A 74 -10.13 4.08 7.86
C SER A 74 -10.59 2.75 8.47
N TYR A 75 -10.44 2.55 9.80
CA TYR A 75 -10.92 1.33 10.48
C TYR A 75 -12.45 1.22 10.42
N LEU A 76 -13.14 2.30 10.78
CA LEU A 76 -14.61 2.36 10.70
C LEU A 76 -15.09 2.03 9.29
N GLN A 77 -14.36 2.52 8.30
CA GLN A 77 -14.72 2.39 6.91
C GLN A 77 -14.46 0.99 6.34
N PHE A 78 -13.44 0.25 6.81
CA PHE A 78 -13.35 -1.19 6.53
C PHE A 78 -14.53 -1.96 7.11
N VAL A 79 -14.93 -1.66 8.34
CA VAL A 79 -16.09 -2.32 8.97
C VAL A 79 -17.37 -2.02 8.18
N LEU A 80 -17.57 -0.76 7.75
CA LEU A 80 -18.70 -0.38 6.91
C LEU A 80 -18.71 -1.13 5.58
N ASP A 81 -17.56 -1.34 4.93
CA ASP A 81 -17.50 -2.14 3.70
C ASP A 81 -17.94 -3.58 3.92
N LEU A 82 -17.52 -4.20 5.04
CA LEU A 82 -17.97 -5.56 5.36
C LEU A 82 -19.49 -5.60 5.51
N VAL A 83 -20.08 -4.62 6.18
CA VAL A 83 -21.54 -4.51 6.33
C VAL A 83 -22.20 -4.34 4.96
N VAL A 84 -21.68 -3.46 4.11
CA VAL A 84 -22.21 -3.25 2.75
C VAL A 84 -22.15 -4.53 1.93
N ILE A 85 -21.03 -5.25 1.96
CA ILE A 85 -20.85 -6.51 1.23
C ILE A 85 -21.80 -7.59 1.78
N VAL A 86 -21.88 -7.77 3.09
CA VAL A 86 -22.78 -8.77 3.70
C VAL A 86 -24.23 -8.46 3.38
N LEU A 87 -24.66 -7.20 3.46
CA LEU A 87 -26.04 -6.83 3.10
C LEU A 87 -26.30 -7.02 1.61
N ALA A 88 -25.34 -6.71 0.74
CA ALA A 88 -25.45 -7.00 -0.68
C ALA A 88 -25.60 -8.50 -0.94
N LEU A 89 -24.84 -9.35 -0.23
CA LEU A 89 -24.96 -10.81 -0.32
C LEU A 89 -26.33 -11.29 0.19
N TYR A 90 -26.78 -10.80 1.36
CA TYR A 90 -28.06 -11.10 1.96
C TYR A 90 -29.23 -10.89 0.98
N PHE A 91 -29.35 -9.67 0.45
CA PHE A 91 -30.45 -9.34 -0.48
C PHE A 91 -30.32 -10.01 -1.85
N SER A 92 -29.17 -10.58 -2.18
CA SER A 92 -28.92 -11.22 -3.48
C SER A 92 -28.92 -12.75 -3.45
N GLY A 93 -29.34 -13.37 -2.34
CA GLY A 93 -29.41 -14.83 -2.21
C GLY A 93 -28.80 -15.39 -0.93
N GLY A 94 -28.19 -14.56 -0.07
CA GLY A 94 -27.57 -14.98 1.18
C GLY A 94 -26.53 -16.08 0.95
N ILE A 95 -26.75 -17.25 1.55
CA ILE A 95 -25.86 -18.42 1.44
C ILE A 95 -25.83 -19.07 0.05
N GLU A 96 -26.84 -18.85 -0.78
CA GLU A 96 -26.86 -19.37 -2.16
C GLU A 96 -25.91 -18.59 -3.06
N ASN A 97 -25.49 -17.41 -2.61
CA ASN A 97 -24.61 -16.56 -3.36
C ASN A 97 -23.14 -16.98 -3.19
N THR A 98 -22.50 -17.36 -4.29
CA THR A 98 -21.09 -17.74 -4.38
C THR A 98 -20.10 -16.58 -4.19
N TRP A 99 -20.57 -15.33 -4.11
CA TRP A 99 -19.73 -14.13 -4.04
C TRP A 99 -19.25 -13.79 -2.62
N GLY A 100 -19.39 -14.70 -1.65
CA GLY A 100 -18.87 -14.55 -0.28
C GLY A 100 -17.37 -14.20 -0.24
N PHE A 101 -16.60 -14.66 -1.23
CA PHE A 101 -15.16 -14.37 -1.35
C PHE A 101 -14.82 -12.88 -1.42
N LEU A 102 -15.76 -11.98 -1.78
CA LEU A 102 -15.52 -10.53 -1.82
C LEU A 102 -15.07 -9.97 -0.46
N MET A 103 -15.56 -10.56 0.64
CA MET A 103 -15.11 -10.25 2.00
C MET A 103 -13.59 -10.47 2.16
N ALA A 104 -13.06 -11.53 1.55
CA ALA A 104 -11.64 -11.86 1.59
C ALA A 104 -10.78 -10.79 0.91
N VAL A 105 -11.28 -10.13 -0.12
CA VAL A 105 -10.57 -9.04 -0.81
C VAL A 105 -10.42 -7.83 0.12
N THR A 106 -11.49 -7.45 0.82
CA THR A 106 -11.46 -6.35 1.80
C THR A 106 -10.49 -6.63 2.94
N ILE A 107 -10.48 -7.88 3.44
CA ILE A 107 -9.51 -8.35 4.42
C ILE A 107 -8.08 -8.21 3.88
N ALA A 108 -7.82 -8.66 2.64
CA ALA A 108 -6.50 -8.59 2.03
C ALA A 108 -5.97 -7.16 1.92
N ILE A 109 -6.83 -6.21 1.54
CA ILE A 109 -6.47 -4.79 1.44
C ILE A 109 -6.06 -4.26 2.82
N SER A 110 -6.77 -4.65 3.88
CA SER A 110 -6.47 -4.19 5.23
C SER A 110 -5.09 -4.66 5.73
N GLY A 111 -4.70 -5.91 5.41
CA GLY A 111 -3.38 -6.45 5.76
C GLY A 111 -2.24 -5.87 4.92
N LEU A 112 -2.49 -5.58 3.64
CA LEU A 112 -1.45 -5.04 2.74
C LEU A 112 -1.10 -3.59 3.05
N TYR A 113 -2.07 -2.76 3.43
CA TYR A 113 -1.88 -1.32 3.60
C TYR A 113 -1.64 -0.86 5.04
N PHE A 114 -2.07 -1.64 6.04
CA PHE A 114 -2.00 -1.23 7.44
C PHE A 114 -1.07 -2.12 8.26
N SER A 115 -1.61 -3.19 8.87
CA SER A 115 -0.86 -4.02 9.79
C SER A 115 -1.47 -5.42 9.91
N PHE A 116 -0.68 -6.34 10.46
CA PHE A 116 -1.13 -7.69 10.77
C PHE A 116 -2.30 -7.73 11.75
N ALA A 117 -2.26 -6.90 12.80
CA ALA A 117 -3.34 -6.77 13.75
C ALA A 117 -4.63 -6.26 13.08
N THR A 118 -4.52 -5.32 12.15
CA THR A 118 -5.67 -4.80 11.39
C THR A 118 -6.28 -5.90 10.52
N ALA A 119 -5.47 -6.69 9.81
CA ALA A 119 -5.98 -7.76 8.96
C ALA A 119 -6.75 -8.82 9.76
N ILE A 120 -6.21 -9.22 10.91
CA ILE A 120 -6.88 -10.16 11.82
C ILE A 120 -8.18 -9.55 12.35
N PHE A 121 -8.16 -8.30 12.81
CA PHE A 121 -9.35 -7.64 13.33
C PHE A 121 -10.47 -7.59 12.28
N ILE A 122 -10.15 -7.18 11.05
CA ILE A 122 -11.13 -7.13 9.95
C ILE A 122 -11.62 -8.54 9.57
N ALA A 123 -10.77 -9.57 9.62
CA ALA A 123 -11.19 -10.96 9.39
C ALA A 123 -12.13 -11.48 10.48
N ILE A 124 -11.90 -11.15 11.75
CA ILE A 124 -12.82 -11.50 12.84
C ILE A 124 -14.18 -10.82 12.62
N MET A 125 -14.18 -9.53 12.31
CA MET A 125 -15.41 -8.79 12.00
C MET A 125 -16.14 -9.38 10.78
N ALA A 126 -15.39 -9.83 9.78
CA ALA A 126 -15.93 -10.49 8.59
C ALA A 126 -16.61 -11.83 8.92
N ILE A 127 -15.96 -12.66 9.73
CA ILE A 127 -16.50 -13.94 10.18
C ILE A 127 -17.77 -13.72 11.01
N ILE A 128 -17.79 -12.72 11.89
CA ILE A 128 -18.96 -12.38 12.68
C ILE A 128 -20.11 -11.88 11.79
N ALA A 129 -19.83 -10.97 10.85
CA ALA A 129 -20.87 -10.40 10.00
C ALA A 129 -21.44 -11.43 9.01
N PHE A 130 -20.56 -12.14 8.29
CA PHE A 130 -20.97 -13.17 7.33
C PHE A 130 -21.55 -14.40 8.01
N GLY A 131 -20.91 -14.90 9.05
CA GLY A 131 -21.41 -16.02 9.84
C GLY A 131 -22.73 -15.67 10.53
N GLY A 132 -22.84 -14.46 11.08
CA GLY A 132 -24.09 -13.94 11.64
C GLY A 132 -25.22 -13.98 10.62
N MET A 133 -25.01 -13.46 9.41
CA MET A 133 -25.99 -13.56 8.31
C MET A 133 -26.37 -15.02 8.02
N VAL A 134 -25.38 -15.89 7.77
CA VAL A 134 -25.61 -17.30 7.42
C VAL A 134 -26.38 -18.05 8.52
N TRP A 135 -25.97 -17.93 9.78
CA TRP A 135 -26.60 -18.63 10.89
C TRP A 135 -27.97 -18.06 11.24
N LEU A 136 -28.17 -16.75 11.15
CA LEU A 136 -29.49 -16.13 11.36
C LEU A 136 -30.49 -16.55 10.28
N GLU A 137 -30.05 -16.65 9.01
CA GLU A 137 -30.87 -17.20 7.92
C GLU A 137 -31.18 -18.69 8.16
N TYR A 138 -30.17 -19.49 8.50
CA TYR A 138 -30.33 -20.93 8.73
C TYR A 138 -31.31 -21.22 9.89
N LEU A 139 -31.24 -20.44 10.96
CA LEU A 139 -32.15 -20.51 12.11
C LEU A 139 -33.52 -19.85 11.85
N GLN A 140 -33.74 -19.30 10.65
CA GLN A 140 -34.98 -18.59 10.26
C GLN A 140 -35.32 -17.39 11.15
N ILE A 141 -34.33 -16.80 11.82
CA ILE A 141 -34.50 -15.57 12.61
C ILE A 141 -34.70 -14.38 11.67
N ILE A 142 -33.99 -14.37 10.54
CA ILE A 142 -34.20 -13.43 9.44
C ILE A 142 -34.74 -14.17 8.21
N PRO A 143 -35.57 -13.52 7.38
CA PRO A 143 -36.13 -14.16 6.20
C PRO A 143 -35.02 -14.44 5.17
N HIS A 144 -35.08 -15.60 4.55
CA HIS A 144 -34.18 -15.96 3.45
C HIS A 144 -34.73 -15.43 2.12
N PHE A 145 -33.90 -14.71 1.37
CA PHE A 145 -34.24 -14.23 0.03
C PHE A 145 -33.72 -15.21 -1.02
N ASN A 146 -34.64 -15.91 -1.67
CA ASN A 146 -34.28 -16.91 -2.65
C ASN A 146 -33.93 -16.24 -3.99
N ALA A 147 -32.70 -16.43 -4.47
CA ALA A 147 -32.21 -15.80 -5.70
C ALA A 147 -32.17 -16.77 -6.89
N TYR A 148 -32.16 -18.08 -6.63
CA TYR A 148 -32.04 -19.10 -7.67
C TYR A 148 -33.18 -20.11 -7.69
N GLY A 149 -34.14 -19.99 -6.76
CA GLY A 149 -35.22 -20.97 -6.55
C GLY A 149 -34.73 -22.28 -5.93
N LEU A 150 -33.53 -22.29 -5.34
CA LEU A 150 -32.97 -23.49 -4.71
C LEU A 150 -33.30 -23.46 -3.21
N ASP A 151 -33.34 -24.61 -2.55
CA ASP A 151 -33.59 -24.70 -1.10
C ASP A 151 -32.32 -25.17 -0.37
N ILE A 152 -31.15 -24.83 -0.92
CA ILE A 152 -29.84 -25.27 -0.42
C ILE A 152 -29.50 -24.68 0.94
N TRP A 153 -30.09 -23.55 1.30
CA TRP A 153 -29.94 -22.92 2.60
C TRP A 153 -30.47 -23.77 3.77
N LYS A 154 -31.36 -24.74 3.50
CA LYS A 154 -31.87 -25.69 4.50
C LYS A 154 -30.95 -26.91 4.68
N ASN A 155 -30.02 -27.14 3.77
CA ASN A 155 -29.14 -28.30 3.78
C ASN A 155 -27.97 -28.06 4.75
N THR A 156 -28.06 -28.62 5.96
CA THR A 156 -27.07 -28.42 7.03
C THR A 156 -25.64 -28.76 6.61
N PRO A 157 -25.35 -29.93 5.98
CA PRO A 157 -24.02 -30.19 5.44
C PRO A 157 -23.48 -29.09 4.51
N TYR A 158 -24.30 -28.59 3.59
CA TYR A 158 -23.90 -27.52 2.66
C TYR A 158 -23.61 -26.22 3.40
N VAL A 159 -24.47 -25.84 4.35
CA VAL A 159 -24.31 -24.61 5.14
C VAL A 159 -23.01 -24.62 5.93
N VAL A 160 -22.72 -25.73 6.60
CA VAL A 160 -21.51 -25.91 7.41
C VAL A 160 -20.27 -25.93 6.51
N ASP A 161 -20.30 -26.67 5.41
CA ASP A 161 -19.18 -26.75 4.47
C ASP A 161 -18.86 -25.39 3.87
N TYR A 162 -19.86 -24.69 3.32
CA TYR A 162 -19.67 -23.36 2.72
C TYR A 162 -19.19 -22.33 3.74
N PHE A 163 -19.76 -22.31 4.96
CA PHE A 163 -19.29 -21.44 6.03
C PHE A 163 -17.84 -21.75 6.42
N SER A 164 -17.47 -23.03 6.55
CA SER A 164 -16.11 -23.43 6.87
C SER A 164 -15.11 -23.04 5.79
N ALA A 165 -15.48 -23.19 4.51
CA ALA A 165 -14.67 -22.77 3.37
C ALA A 165 -14.43 -21.26 3.37
N MET A 166 -15.48 -20.45 3.64
CA MET A 166 -15.35 -19.00 3.78
C MET A 166 -14.51 -18.61 5.00
N LEU A 167 -14.64 -19.31 6.13
CA LEU A 167 -13.82 -19.08 7.31
C LEU A 167 -12.34 -19.29 7.01
N VAL A 168 -11.99 -20.41 6.36
CA VAL A 168 -10.61 -20.70 5.94
C VAL A 168 -10.11 -19.63 4.97
N LEU A 169 -10.94 -19.20 4.02
CA LEU A 169 -10.58 -18.16 3.07
C LEU A 169 -10.32 -16.80 3.75
N TYR A 170 -11.15 -16.41 4.73
CA TYR A 170 -11.01 -15.14 5.44
C TYR A 170 -9.78 -15.12 6.33
N VAL A 171 -9.53 -16.20 7.08
CA VAL A 171 -8.32 -16.36 7.90
C VAL A 171 -7.07 -16.41 7.01
N GLY A 172 -7.12 -17.21 5.94
CA GLY A 172 -6.02 -17.32 4.97
C GLY A 172 -5.69 -15.99 4.31
N SER A 173 -6.71 -15.23 3.89
CA SER A 173 -6.54 -13.89 3.33
C SER A 173 -5.87 -12.93 4.32
N ALA A 174 -6.28 -12.94 5.60
CA ALA A 174 -5.66 -12.12 6.63
C ALA A 174 -4.17 -12.44 6.82
N VAL A 175 -3.84 -13.73 6.96
CA VAL A 175 -2.46 -14.18 7.18
C VAL A 175 -1.57 -13.86 5.98
N VAL A 176 -2.02 -14.22 4.77
CA VAL A 176 -1.24 -14.02 3.54
C VAL A 176 -1.02 -12.53 3.27
N SER A 177 -2.08 -11.73 3.34
CA SER A 177 -1.97 -10.29 3.07
C SER A 177 -1.12 -9.56 4.09
N ALA A 178 -1.24 -9.91 5.37
CA ALA A 178 -0.46 -9.29 6.41
C ALA A 178 1.02 -9.68 6.35
N SER A 179 1.32 -10.95 6.03
CA SER A 179 2.69 -11.39 5.77
C SER A 179 3.29 -10.66 4.56
N ALA A 180 2.53 -10.52 3.47
CA ALA A 180 2.94 -9.76 2.29
C ALA A 180 3.20 -8.28 2.65
N GLY A 181 2.30 -7.64 3.39
CA GLY A 181 2.45 -6.26 3.86
C GLY A 181 3.70 -6.07 4.71
N TYR A 182 3.98 -6.99 5.64
CA TYR A 182 5.18 -6.97 6.46
C TYR A 182 6.46 -7.09 5.62
N ASN A 183 6.49 -8.04 4.69
CA ASN A 183 7.64 -8.25 3.81
C ASN A 183 7.90 -7.05 2.90
N LEU A 184 6.85 -6.41 2.38
CA LEU A 184 6.96 -5.19 1.58
C LEU A 184 7.53 -4.02 2.40
N LYS A 185 7.08 -3.86 3.64
CA LYS A 185 7.60 -2.83 4.54
C LYS A 185 9.08 -3.05 4.83
N LYS A 186 9.48 -4.28 5.18
CA LYS A 186 10.87 -4.64 5.46
C LYS A 186 11.78 -4.41 4.25
N ARG A 187 11.38 -4.89 3.06
CA ARG A 187 12.14 -4.69 1.81
C ARG A 187 12.33 -3.21 1.48
N LYS A 188 11.34 -2.37 1.81
CA LYS A 188 11.44 -0.92 1.61
C LYS A 188 12.42 -0.29 2.59
N GLU A 189 12.39 -0.69 3.86
CA GLU A 189 13.36 -0.24 4.86
C GLU A 189 14.80 -0.65 4.47
N ASP A 190 14.99 -1.87 4.00
CA ASP A 190 16.29 -2.36 3.51
C ASP A 190 16.76 -1.54 2.29
N ALA A 191 15.87 -1.29 1.30
CA ALA A 191 16.17 -0.49 0.12
C ALA A 191 16.55 0.96 0.46
N ASP A 192 15.83 1.59 1.40
CA ASP A 192 16.13 2.93 1.88
C ASP A 192 17.49 2.97 2.61
N ALA A 193 17.83 1.94 3.37
CA ALA A 193 19.14 1.83 4.03
C ALA A 193 20.28 1.72 3.01
N TYR A 194 20.13 0.90 1.96
CA TYR A 194 21.11 0.79 0.88
C TYR A 194 21.28 2.11 0.11
N ALA A 195 20.19 2.83 -0.15
CA ALA A 195 20.24 4.12 -0.83
C ALA A 195 21.03 5.16 -0.02
N GLU A 196 20.85 5.19 1.30
CA GLU A 196 21.62 6.07 2.19
C GLU A 196 23.09 5.66 2.29
N GLU A 197 23.41 4.36 2.29
CA GLU A 197 24.79 3.89 2.22
C GLU A 197 25.47 4.32 0.91
N LEU A 198 24.78 4.19 -0.22
CA LEU A 198 25.30 4.63 -1.53
C LEU A 198 25.61 6.13 -1.54
N LYS A 199 24.69 6.95 -1.01
CA LYS A 199 24.91 8.41 -0.90
C LYS A 199 26.14 8.74 -0.08
N LYS A 200 26.37 8.05 1.04
CA LYS A 200 27.58 8.23 1.86
C LYS A 200 28.85 7.91 1.06
N LYS A 201 28.87 6.78 0.34
CA LYS A 201 30.02 6.39 -0.50
C LYS A 201 30.29 7.40 -1.62
N ILE A 202 29.26 7.89 -2.29
CA ILE A 202 29.40 8.94 -3.32
C ILE A 202 30.04 10.19 -2.70
N LYS A 203 29.54 10.65 -1.55
CA LYS A 203 30.08 11.82 -0.86
C LYS A 203 31.55 11.65 -0.47
N THR A 204 31.93 10.47 0.05
CA THR A 204 33.33 10.17 0.37
C THR A 204 34.22 10.17 -0.89
N ILE A 205 33.74 9.64 -2.01
CA ILE A 205 34.47 9.68 -3.29
C ILE A 205 34.62 11.12 -3.79
N GLU A 206 33.60 11.96 -3.67
CA GLU A 206 33.68 13.38 -4.03
C GLU A 206 34.68 14.14 -3.17
N GLU A 207 34.71 13.88 -1.86
CA GLU A 207 35.69 14.45 -0.93
C GLU A 207 37.11 14.01 -1.29
N PHE A 208 37.33 12.72 -1.57
CA PHE A 208 38.62 12.18 -1.99
C PHE A 208 39.09 12.76 -3.33
N ASN A 209 38.18 12.86 -4.31
CA ASN A 209 38.47 13.49 -5.61
C ASN A 209 38.83 14.98 -5.46
N ARG A 210 38.19 15.69 -4.53
CA ARG A 210 38.51 17.08 -4.23
C ARG A 210 39.90 17.22 -3.61
N GLU A 211 40.24 16.34 -2.66
CA GLU A 211 41.56 16.30 -2.05
C GLU A 211 42.65 16.00 -3.09
N LEU A 212 42.43 15.00 -3.96
CA LEU A 212 43.34 14.68 -5.05
C LEU A 212 43.58 15.89 -5.97
N ARG A 213 42.51 16.58 -6.41
CA ARG A 213 42.63 17.78 -7.24
C ARG A 213 43.44 18.89 -6.54
N SER A 214 43.28 19.07 -5.23
CA SER A 214 44.10 20.00 -4.45
C SER A 214 45.58 19.62 -4.51
N LYS A 215 45.90 18.35 -4.25
CA LYS A 215 47.29 17.87 -4.29
C LYS A 215 47.91 18.02 -5.67
N TYR A 216 47.16 17.75 -6.75
CA TYR A 216 47.64 17.99 -8.11
C TYR A 216 47.94 19.48 -8.35
N ALA A 217 47.09 20.40 -7.89
CA ALA A 217 47.33 21.84 -8.03
C ALA A 217 48.56 22.32 -7.24
N ASP A 218 48.82 21.75 -6.06
CA ASP A 218 50.02 22.06 -5.27
C ASP A 218 51.30 21.55 -5.94
N ILE A 219 51.26 20.35 -6.54
CA ILE A 219 52.38 19.81 -7.32
C ILE A 219 52.67 20.69 -8.54
N GLU A 220 51.64 21.13 -9.27
CA GLU A 220 51.80 22.01 -10.42
C GLU A 220 52.47 23.34 -10.02
N ARG A 221 52.04 23.94 -8.91
CA ARG A 221 52.66 25.15 -8.35
C ARG A 221 54.12 24.94 -7.97
N LEU A 222 54.43 23.82 -7.31
CA LEU A 222 55.82 23.48 -6.96
C LEU A 222 56.67 23.34 -8.22
N ASN A 223 56.17 22.65 -9.24
CA ASN A 223 56.89 22.46 -10.50
C ASN A 223 57.19 23.81 -11.18
N GLN A 224 56.21 24.71 -11.27
CA GLN A 224 56.43 26.07 -11.80
C GLN A 224 57.49 26.85 -11.02
N LEU A 225 57.52 26.74 -9.68
CA LEU A 225 58.54 27.37 -8.84
C LEU A 225 59.94 26.76 -9.05
N PHE A 226 60.03 25.44 -9.26
CA PHE A 226 61.31 24.79 -9.57
C PHE A 226 61.84 25.22 -10.94
N VAL A 227 61.00 25.19 -11.98
CA VAL A 227 61.38 25.64 -13.33
C VAL A 227 61.80 27.11 -13.33
N GLY A 228 61.07 27.98 -12.60
CA GLY A 228 61.44 29.38 -12.44
C GLY A 228 62.81 29.57 -11.80
N ARG A 229 63.09 28.85 -10.70
CA ARG A 229 64.41 28.86 -10.04
C ARG A 229 65.52 28.32 -10.92
N GLU A 230 65.27 27.28 -11.70
CA GLU A 230 66.27 26.75 -12.65
C GLU A 230 66.61 27.76 -13.74
N LEU A 231 65.60 28.42 -14.33
CA LEU A 231 65.81 29.47 -15.33
C LEU A 231 66.62 30.65 -14.77
N GLU A 232 66.33 31.07 -13.54
CA GLU A 232 67.06 32.13 -12.86
C GLU A 232 68.52 31.73 -12.59
N MET A 233 68.75 30.49 -12.13
CA MET A 233 70.09 29.92 -11.96
C MET A 233 70.88 29.83 -13.27
N VAL A 234 70.22 29.55 -14.39
CA VAL A 234 70.85 29.54 -15.72
C VAL A 234 71.29 30.97 -16.10
N LYS A 235 70.42 31.97 -15.95
CA LYS A 235 70.75 33.38 -16.21
C LYS A 235 71.93 33.88 -15.37
N LEU A 236 71.90 33.59 -14.07
CA LEU A 236 73.00 33.95 -13.16
C LEU A 236 74.33 33.30 -13.58
N LYS A 237 74.31 32.05 -14.04
CA LYS A 237 75.51 31.38 -14.57
C LYS A 237 76.02 32.05 -15.84
N GLU A 238 75.14 32.51 -16.73
CA GLU A 238 75.52 33.26 -17.93
C GLU A 238 76.12 34.63 -17.59
N GLU A 239 75.50 35.41 -16.70
CA GLU A 239 76.03 36.69 -16.24
C GLU A 239 77.41 36.55 -15.59
N ILE A 240 77.62 35.53 -14.75
CA ILE A 240 78.93 35.26 -14.16
C ILE A 240 79.97 34.92 -15.25
N LYS A 241 79.55 34.24 -16.31
CA LYS A 241 80.43 33.87 -17.43
C LYS A 241 80.82 35.07 -18.29
N GLU A 242 79.88 35.99 -18.52
CA GLU A 242 80.11 37.29 -19.18
C GLU A 242 81.04 38.18 -18.35
N LEU A 243 80.80 38.31 -17.04
CA LEU A 243 81.66 39.08 -16.13
C LEU A 243 83.09 38.51 -16.04
N LYS A 244 83.25 37.19 -16.15
CA LYS A 244 84.57 36.55 -16.22
C LYS A 244 85.27 36.78 -17.55
N LYS A 245 84.53 36.93 -18.66
CA LYS A 245 85.11 37.27 -19.98
C LYS A 245 85.55 38.73 -20.07
N GLY A 246 84.86 39.66 -19.43
CA GLY A 246 85.22 41.09 -19.40
C GLY A 246 86.38 41.46 -18.45
N LYS A 247 86.98 40.47 -17.77
CA LYS A 247 88.07 40.66 -16.80
C LYS A 247 89.44 40.16 -17.28
N ASN A 248 89.53 39.76 -18.55
CA ASN A 248 90.79 39.51 -19.29
C ASN A 248 90.99 40.62 -20.32
#